data_AF-A0AA92U604-F1
#
_entry.id   AF-A0AA92U604-F1
#
_cell.length_a   1.000
_cell.length_b   1.000
_cell.length_c   1.000
_cell.angle_alpha   90.00
_cell.angle_beta   90.00
_cell.angle_gamma   90.00
#
_symmetry.space_group_name_H-M   'P 1'
#
loop_
_entity.id
_entity.type
_entity.pdbx_description
1 polymer ?
#
loop_
_entity_poly.entity_id
_entity_poly.type
_entity_poly.pdbx_seq_one_letter_code
_entity_poly.pdbx_strand_id
1 'polypeptide(L)'
;MKKFFTLIAAVALAASVNAQTEWNFSNWDAKTYSETFTKDGLTLNIIGADASMTIDGSKKTVDDVKYTQRLKLSGSGSVSDLENLGRVVSFNVEGPGDIYVVAAHASSSGDPRTLKVAAVVDNAMTSLDDISYDPNEIKSFTVKYNQNKAAKILIYSGKSGMNIYDIKFTPANVTNGISNISAAAAKKNGKTYNMAGQEVSSSAKGIVIKNGKKYVK
;
A
#
# COMPACT_ATOMS: atom_id res chain seq x y z
N MET A 1 -12.67 -38.06 2.46
CA MET A 1 -12.33 -36.95 3.38
C MET A 1 -12.72 -35.65 2.70
N LYS A 2 -13.74 -34.94 3.22
CA LYS A 2 -14.20 -33.66 2.66
C LYS A 2 -13.13 -32.61 2.95
N LYS A 3 -12.49 -32.07 1.90
CA LYS A 3 -11.54 -30.96 2.05
C LYS A 3 -12.33 -29.69 2.31
N PHE A 4 -12.16 -29.12 3.50
CA PHE A 4 -12.72 -27.82 3.86
C PHE A 4 -11.96 -26.75 3.07
N PHE A 5 -12.64 -26.14 2.09
CA PHE A 5 -12.16 -24.92 1.45
C PHE A 5 -12.48 -23.76 2.39
N THR A 6 -11.48 -23.27 3.13
CA THR A 6 -11.60 -22.04 3.89
C THR A 6 -11.64 -20.87 2.91
N LEU A 7 -12.84 -20.40 2.59
CA LEU A 7 -13.07 -19.22 1.78
C LEU A 7 -12.66 -17.98 2.58
N ILE A 8 -11.51 -17.39 2.24
CA ILE A 8 -11.09 -16.11 2.82
C ILE A 8 -12.00 -15.03 2.22
N ALA A 9 -12.99 -14.60 3.00
CA ALA A 9 -13.84 -13.48 2.66
C ALA A 9 -12.99 -12.20 2.70
N ALA A 10 -12.70 -11.63 1.52
CA ALA A 10 -12.14 -10.29 1.41
C ALA A 10 -13.22 -9.28 1.80
N VAL A 11 -13.11 -8.70 3.00
CA VAL A 11 -13.94 -7.57 3.41
C VAL A 11 -13.39 -6.32 2.72
N ALA A 12 -14.07 -5.86 1.67
CA ALA A 12 -13.78 -4.58 1.05
C ALA A 12 -14.37 -3.45 1.91
N LEU A 13 -13.54 -2.83 2.75
CA LEU A 13 -13.84 -1.55 3.39
C LEU A 13 -13.47 -0.43 2.41
N ALA A 14 -14.45 0.10 1.69
CA ALA A 14 -14.28 1.34 0.94
C ALA A 14 -14.30 2.52 1.93
N ALA A 15 -13.12 2.98 2.37
CA ALA A 15 -12.95 4.25 3.06
C ALA A 15 -12.41 5.31 2.09
N SER A 16 -13.07 6.46 2.07
CA SER A 16 -12.83 7.59 1.18
C SER A 16 -11.51 8.33 1.43
N VAL A 17 -10.85 8.78 0.35
CA VAL A 17 -9.84 9.87 0.21
C VAL A 17 -8.68 9.95 1.23
N ASN A 18 -7.50 9.45 0.81
CA ASN A 18 -6.15 9.81 1.31
C ASN A 18 -5.87 9.65 2.82
N ALA A 19 -6.33 8.58 3.47
CA ALA A 19 -5.86 8.26 4.82
C ALA A 19 -4.54 7.47 4.75
N GLN A 20 -3.47 8.02 5.35
CA GLN A 20 -2.25 7.28 5.66
C GLN A 20 -2.58 6.22 6.72
N THR A 21 -2.13 4.98 6.51
CA THR A 21 -2.26 3.90 7.48
C THR A 21 -0.94 3.72 8.23
N GLU A 22 -0.99 3.57 9.55
CA GLU A 22 0.21 3.44 10.40
C GLU A 22 0.04 2.28 11.40
N TRP A 23 1.08 1.48 11.54
CA TRP A 23 1.17 0.35 12.46
C TRP A 23 2.41 0.49 13.35
N ASN A 24 2.29 1.31 14.38
CA ASN A 24 3.29 1.44 15.42
C ASN A 24 3.16 0.30 16.44
N PHE A 25 4.17 -0.56 16.55
CA PHE A 25 4.12 -1.74 17.42
C PHE A 25 4.13 -1.40 18.91
N SER A 26 4.42 -0.15 19.28
CA SER A 26 4.22 0.36 20.66
C SER A 26 2.77 0.28 21.12
N ASN A 27 1.81 0.24 20.18
CA ASN A 27 0.36 0.21 20.43
C ASN A 27 -0.23 -1.22 20.35
N TRP A 28 0.61 -2.25 20.37
CA TRP A 28 0.20 -3.65 20.28
C TRP A 28 0.42 -4.39 21.59
N ASP A 29 -0.25 -5.52 21.78
CA ASP A 29 -0.04 -6.36 22.97
C ASP A 29 1.34 -7.02 22.91
N ALA A 30 2.13 -6.86 24.00
CA ALA A 30 3.37 -7.59 24.18
C ALA A 30 3.09 -9.08 24.43
N LYS A 31 3.31 -9.91 23.40
CA LYS A 31 3.16 -11.37 23.47
C LYS A 31 3.86 -12.06 22.30
N THR A 32 3.98 -13.37 22.38
CA THR A 32 4.37 -14.22 21.26
C THR A 32 3.12 -14.65 20.49
N TYR A 33 3.15 -14.44 19.18
CA TYR A 33 2.18 -14.93 18.22
C TYR A 33 2.75 -16.20 17.59
N SER A 34 2.05 -17.32 17.77
CA SER A 34 2.45 -18.64 17.24
C SER A 34 1.59 -19.08 16.05
N GLU A 35 0.61 -18.26 15.67
CA GLU A 35 -0.30 -18.45 14.56
C GLU A 35 -0.52 -17.11 13.86
N THR A 36 -0.96 -17.16 12.60
CA THR A 36 -1.23 -15.96 11.80
C THR A 36 -2.22 -15.04 12.52
N PHE A 37 -1.88 -13.76 12.59
CA PHE A 37 -2.66 -12.75 13.29
C PHE A 37 -2.79 -11.48 12.45
N THR A 38 -4.02 -10.94 12.36
CA THR A 38 -4.31 -9.71 11.62
C THR A 38 -4.92 -8.68 12.56
N LYS A 39 -4.41 -7.45 12.50
CA LYS A 39 -4.96 -6.27 13.19
C LYS A 39 -4.87 -5.08 12.26
N ASP A 40 -5.99 -4.37 12.09
CA ASP A 40 -6.09 -3.14 11.30
C ASP A 40 -5.50 -3.28 9.88
N GLY A 41 -5.75 -4.43 9.22
CA GLY A 41 -5.28 -4.73 7.86
C GLY A 41 -3.83 -5.21 7.74
N LEU A 42 -3.03 -5.16 8.81
CA LEU A 42 -1.68 -5.73 8.84
C LEU A 42 -1.70 -7.14 9.42
N THR A 43 -1.03 -8.05 8.73
CA THR A 43 -0.99 -9.47 9.03
C THR A 43 0.44 -9.90 9.39
N LEU A 44 0.57 -10.59 10.52
CA LEU A 44 1.76 -11.35 10.90
C LEU A 44 1.56 -12.78 10.38
N ASN A 45 2.25 -13.16 9.31
CA ASN A 45 2.10 -14.47 8.68
C ASN A 45 3.05 -15.47 9.34
N ILE A 46 2.52 -16.54 9.90
CA ILE A 46 3.24 -17.51 10.73
C ILE A 46 2.89 -18.94 10.30
N ILE A 47 3.91 -19.75 10.04
CA ILE A 47 3.77 -21.19 9.72
C ILE A 47 4.19 -21.99 10.95
N GLY A 48 3.23 -22.25 11.83
CA GLY A 48 3.44 -23.01 13.06
C GLY A 48 4.32 -22.30 14.09
N ALA A 49 4.45 -22.93 15.27
CA ALA A 49 5.09 -22.33 16.43
C ALA A 49 6.59 -22.00 16.23
N ASP A 50 7.29 -22.79 15.40
CA ASP A 50 8.69 -22.56 15.08
C ASP A 50 8.90 -21.26 14.29
N ALA A 51 7.87 -20.78 13.58
CA ALA A 51 7.88 -19.52 12.86
C ALA A 51 7.30 -18.34 13.67
N SER A 52 7.14 -18.48 15.00
CA SER A 52 6.55 -17.46 15.85
C SER A 52 7.25 -16.10 15.78
N MET A 53 6.45 -15.06 16.02
CA MET A 53 6.88 -13.66 16.06
C MET A 53 6.48 -13.06 17.41
N THR A 54 7.33 -12.23 18.00
CA THR A 54 7.11 -11.72 19.36
C THR A 54 7.08 -10.20 19.36
N ILE A 55 6.10 -9.63 20.04
CA ILE A 55 6.13 -8.22 20.42
C ILE A 55 6.65 -8.11 21.84
N ASP A 56 7.75 -7.37 22.04
CA ASP A 56 8.37 -7.13 23.34
C ASP A 56 8.80 -5.67 23.52
N GLY A 57 9.19 -5.32 24.74
CA GLY A 57 9.56 -3.96 25.10
C GLY A 57 10.84 -3.46 24.41
N SER A 58 10.85 -2.17 24.11
CA SER A 58 12.03 -1.44 23.62
C SER A 58 12.06 -0.01 24.20
N LYS A 59 13.18 0.68 23.97
CA LYS A 59 13.40 2.07 24.41
C LYS A 59 14.13 2.89 23.33
N LYS A 60 14.03 2.47 22.07
CA LYS A 60 14.73 3.11 20.95
C LYS A 60 13.98 4.36 20.51
N THR A 61 14.72 5.36 20.07
CA THR A 61 14.19 6.58 19.46
C THR A 61 14.73 6.68 18.05
N VAL A 62 13.86 6.93 17.08
CA VAL A 62 14.20 7.16 15.67
C VAL A 62 13.28 8.26 15.17
N ASP A 63 13.80 9.23 14.43
CA ASP A 63 13.05 10.36 13.89
C ASP A 63 12.21 11.09 14.95
N ASP A 64 12.81 11.33 16.13
CA ASP A 64 12.17 11.94 17.33
C ASP A 64 10.97 11.16 17.91
N VAL A 65 10.67 9.97 17.38
CA VAL A 65 9.63 9.08 17.90
C VAL A 65 10.27 8.03 18.80
N LYS A 66 9.80 7.97 20.05
CA LYS A 66 10.19 6.93 21.02
C LYS A 66 9.31 5.69 20.87
N TYR A 67 9.91 4.56 20.56
CA TYR A 67 9.22 3.27 20.46
C TYR A 67 9.37 2.48 21.75
N THR A 68 8.23 2.16 22.38
CA THR A 68 8.17 1.42 23.65
C THR A 68 8.12 -0.09 23.45
N GLN A 69 7.82 -0.54 22.23
CA GLN A 69 7.80 -1.95 21.85
C GLN A 69 8.34 -2.14 20.44
N ARG A 70 8.58 -3.39 20.06
CA ARG A 70 9.01 -3.81 18.72
C ARG A 70 8.42 -5.17 18.38
N LEU A 71 8.22 -5.41 17.09
CA LEU A 71 7.99 -6.74 16.54
C LEU A 71 9.33 -7.41 16.23
N LYS A 72 9.55 -8.60 16.77
CA LYS A 72 10.69 -9.47 16.45
C LYS A 72 10.27 -10.50 15.43
N LEU A 73 10.92 -10.49 14.26
CA LEU A 73 10.72 -11.51 13.23
C LEU A 73 11.31 -12.87 13.65
N SER A 74 12.22 -12.87 14.62
CA SER A 74 12.83 -14.07 15.24
C SER A 74 13.59 -15.02 14.30
N GLY A 75 13.75 -14.68 13.02
CA GLY A 75 14.63 -15.32 12.04
C GLY A 75 14.28 -14.90 10.61
N SER A 76 14.73 -15.68 9.64
CA SER A 76 14.49 -15.44 8.22
C SER A 76 13.01 -15.60 7.87
N GLY A 77 12.54 -14.83 6.89
CA GLY A 77 11.22 -14.99 6.31
C GLY A 77 11.15 -16.12 5.28
N SER A 78 10.01 -16.80 5.24
CA SER A 78 9.66 -17.81 4.25
C SER A 78 8.66 -17.21 3.26
N VAL A 79 9.11 -17.02 2.02
CA VAL A 79 8.35 -16.40 0.91
C VAL A 79 8.32 -17.25 -0.36
N SER A 80 8.85 -18.49 -0.30
CA SER A 80 8.88 -19.40 -1.46
C SER A 80 7.49 -19.92 -1.85
N ASP A 81 6.57 -19.92 -0.89
CA ASP A 81 5.16 -20.26 -1.07
C ASP A 81 4.33 -19.06 -0.60
N LEU A 82 3.68 -18.37 -1.53
CA LEU A 82 2.93 -17.14 -1.26
C LEU A 82 1.59 -17.40 -0.56
N GLU A 83 1.13 -18.67 -0.52
CA GLU A 83 -0.03 -19.10 0.27
C GLU A 83 0.37 -19.45 1.71
N ASN A 84 1.61 -19.88 1.92
CA ASN A 84 2.17 -20.26 3.21
C ASN A 84 3.39 -19.40 3.55
N LEU A 85 3.13 -18.16 3.99
CA LEU A 85 4.15 -17.21 4.42
C LEU A 85 4.49 -17.38 5.90
N GLY A 86 5.78 -17.34 6.24
CA GLY A 86 6.27 -17.51 7.62
C GLY A 86 7.26 -16.44 8.03
N ARG A 87 7.05 -15.80 9.18
CA ARG A 87 7.86 -14.65 9.65
C ARG A 87 7.86 -13.49 8.66
N VAL A 88 6.69 -13.22 8.08
CA VAL A 88 6.46 -12.15 7.10
C VAL A 88 5.37 -11.25 7.61
N VAL A 89 5.62 -9.94 7.61
CA VAL A 89 4.57 -8.94 7.79
C VAL A 89 3.97 -8.63 6.43
N SER A 90 2.64 -8.60 6.31
CA SER A 90 1.96 -8.24 5.07
C SER A 90 0.76 -7.33 5.26
N PHE A 91 0.48 -6.52 4.25
CA PHE A 91 -0.73 -5.70 4.17
C PHE A 91 -1.09 -5.48 2.69
N ASN A 92 -2.35 -5.19 2.40
CA ASN A 92 -2.81 -4.92 1.04
C ASN A 92 -2.81 -3.41 0.77
N VAL A 93 -2.51 -3.04 -0.47
CA VAL A 93 -2.59 -1.68 -1.01
C VAL A 93 -3.40 -1.71 -2.30
N GLU A 94 -4.15 -0.65 -2.58
CA GLU A 94 -4.99 -0.56 -3.79
C GLU A 94 -4.24 -0.02 -5.03
N GLY A 95 -3.06 0.55 -4.83
CA GLY A 95 -2.33 1.27 -5.86
C GLY A 95 -1.03 1.85 -5.32
N PRO A 96 -0.40 2.78 -6.07
CA PRO A 96 0.92 3.28 -5.74
C PRO A 96 0.92 4.04 -4.41
N GLY A 97 2.06 4.04 -3.74
CA GLY A 97 2.24 4.76 -2.48
C GLY A 97 3.62 4.53 -1.87
N ASP A 98 3.87 5.27 -0.79
CA ASP A 98 5.11 5.23 -0.03
C ASP A 98 4.94 4.29 1.16
N ILE A 99 5.91 3.40 1.35
CA ILE A 99 5.98 2.42 2.44
C ILE A 99 7.16 2.84 3.32
N TYR A 100 6.88 3.51 4.43
CA TYR A 100 7.86 3.89 5.45
C TYR A 100 7.97 2.78 6.50
N VAL A 101 9.20 2.44 6.90
CA VAL A 101 9.46 1.39 7.90
C VAL A 101 10.58 1.83 8.82
N VAL A 102 10.42 1.57 10.12
CA VAL A 102 11.50 1.68 11.11
C VAL A 102 11.91 0.29 11.54
N ALA A 103 13.18 -0.04 11.34
CA ALA A 103 13.70 -1.37 11.66
C ALA A 103 15.12 -1.32 12.23
N ALA A 104 15.53 -2.43 12.85
CA ALA A 104 16.85 -2.58 13.43
C ALA A 104 17.39 -3.99 13.25
N HIS A 105 18.71 -4.09 13.23
CA HIS A 105 19.40 -5.36 13.46
C HIS A 105 18.98 -5.96 14.81
N ALA A 106 18.59 -7.23 14.83
CA ALA A 106 18.05 -7.85 16.05
C ALA A 106 19.12 -8.25 17.09
N SER A 107 20.40 -8.01 16.79
CA SER A 107 21.54 -8.31 17.65
C SER A 107 22.51 -7.12 17.70
N SER A 108 23.31 -7.02 18.75
CA SER A 108 24.40 -6.04 18.85
C SER A 108 25.69 -6.52 18.17
N SER A 109 25.72 -7.74 17.66
CA SER A 109 26.87 -8.36 17.00
C SER A 109 26.44 -9.33 15.89
N GLY A 110 27.41 -9.78 15.09
CA GLY A 110 27.24 -10.74 14.00
C GLY A 110 27.44 -10.09 12.63
N ASP A 111 27.00 -10.78 11.58
CA ASP A 111 27.02 -10.26 10.21
C ASP A 111 25.88 -9.26 9.98
N PRO A 112 26.02 -8.32 9.02
CA PRO A 112 24.92 -7.50 8.56
C PRO A 112 23.70 -8.32 8.14
N ARG A 113 22.51 -7.77 8.33
CA ARG A 113 21.23 -8.40 7.96
C ARG A 113 20.44 -7.49 7.03
N THR A 114 19.68 -8.12 6.13
CA THR A 114 18.85 -7.40 5.16
C THR A 114 17.38 -7.53 5.53
N LEU A 115 16.68 -6.40 5.63
CA LEU A 115 15.22 -6.36 5.61
C LEU A 115 14.78 -6.18 4.17
N LYS A 116 13.88 -7.05 3.71
CA LYS A 116 13.41 -7.10 2.33
C LYS A 116 11.99 -6.58 2.26
N VAL A 117 11.69 -5.78 1.25
CA VAL A 117 10.35 -5.32 0.91
C VAL A 117 10.01 -5.82 -0.48
N ALA A 118 8.86 -6.47 -0.63
CA ALA A 118 8.38 -7.00 -1.91
C ALA A 118 6.90 -6.69 -2.11
N ALA A 119 6.45 -6.69 -3.36
CA ALA A 119 5.04 -6.63 -3.72
C ALA A 119 4.63 -7.91 -4.44
N VAL A 120 3.47 -8.45 -4.08
CA VAL A 120 2.82 -9.55 -4.79
C VAL A 120 1.63 -8.98 -5.56
N VAL A 121 1.68 -9.12 -6.88
CA VAL A 121 0.63 -8.72 -7.82
C VAL A 121 0.31 -9.93 -8.69
N ASP A 122 -0.95 -10.28 -8.84
CA ASP A 122 -1.37 -11.40 -9.70
C ASP A 122 -0.62 -12.73 -9.39
N ASN A 123 -0.39 -12.99 -8.10
CA ASN A 123 0.40 -14.12 -7.56
C ASN A 123 1.88 -14.16 -7.97
N ALA A 124 2.43 -13.06 -8.49
CA ALA A 124 3.84 -12.90 -8.79
C ALA A 124 4.49 -11.91 -7.82
N MET A 125 5.57 -12.34 -7.16
CA MET A 125 6.35 -11.50 -6.26
C MET A 125 7.42 -10.73 -7.03
N THR A 126 7.52 -9.43 -6.77
CA THR A 126 8.59 -8.54 -7.26
C THR A 126 9.27 -7.88 -6.07
N SER A 127 10.61 -7.91 -6.04
CA SER A 127 11.38 -7.18 -5.04
C SER A 127 11.20 -5.67 -5.24
N LEU A 128 10.92 -4.94 -4.16
CA LEU A 128 10.91 -3.48 -4.18
C LEU A 128 12.24 -2.93 -3.68
N ASP A 129 12.77 -3.45 -2.56
CA ASP A 129 14.08 -3.04 -2.04
C ASP A 129 14.64 -4.04 -1.00
N ASP A 130 15.96 -4.00 -0.83
CA ASP A 130 16.77 -4.79 0.11
C ASP A 130 17.62 -3.86 0.98
N ILE A 131 17.20 -3.64 2.24
CA ILE A 131 17.82 -2.66 3.13
C ILE A 131 18.78 -3.37 4.08
N SER A 132 20.07 -3.06 3.98
CA SER A 132 21.10 -3.61 4.86
C SER A 132 21.16 -2.87 6.19
N TYR A 133 21.35 -3.64 7.27
CA TYR A 133 21.57 -3.18 8.63
C TYR A 133 22.84 -3.80 9.19
N ASP A 134 23.80 -2.97 9.56
CA ASP A 134 24.94 -3.41 10.35
C ASP A 134 24.51 -3.79 11.77
N PRO A 135 25.30 -4.59 12.50
CA PRO A 135 25.00 -4.90 13.90
C PRO A 135 24.77 -3.65 14.74
N ASN A 136 23.78 -3.69 15.63
CA ASN A 136 23.32 -2.56 16.44
C ASN A 136 22.74 -1.35 15.67
N GLU A 137 22.65 -1.41 14.33
CA GLU A 137 22.04 -0.35 13.54
C GLU A 137 20.52 -0.34 13.67
N ILE A 138 19.96 0.86 13.77
CA ILE A 138 18.53 1.16 13.68
C ILE A 138 18.36 2.40 12.82
N LYS A 139 17.41 2.37 11.90
CA LYS A 139 17.08 3.51 11.02
C LYS A 139 15.68 3.36 10.47
N SER A 140 15.18 4.44 9.92
CA SER A 140 14.00 4.45 9.08
C SER A 140 14.39 4.43 7.60
N PHE A 141 13.47 4.00 6.75
CA PHE A 141 13.58 4.10 5.30
C PHE A 141 12.20 4.15 4.65
N THR A 142 12.14 4.59 3.40
CA THR A 142 10.92 4.61 2.59
C THR A 142 11.15 3.94 1.25
N VAL A 143 10.28 2.97 0.91
CA VAL A 143 10.25 2.30 -0.39
C VAL A 143 8.98 2.72 -1.13
N LYS A 144 9.06 2.91 -2.45
CA LYS A 144 7.90 3.25 -3.28
C LYS A 144 7.33 2.00 -3.94
N TYR A 145 6.03 1.80 -3.81
CA TYR A 145 5.28 0.95 -4.73
C TYR A 145 4.69 1.85 -5.82
N ASN A 146 5.12 1.66 -7.08
CA ASN A 146 4.78 2.58 -8.17
C ASN A 146 3.75 2.02 -9.16
N GLN A 147 3.26 0.80 -8.96
CA GLN A 147 2.31 0.22 -9.91
C GLN A 147 0.89 0.69 -9.60
N ASN A 148 0.14 1.03 -10.65
CA ASN A 148 -1.29 1.35 -10.59
C ASN A 148 -2.15 0.09 -10.52
N LYS A 149 -1.84 -0.80 -9.59
CA LYS A 149 -2.53 -2.06 -9.34
C LYS A 149 -2.62 -2.31 -7.84
N ALA A 150 -3.60 -3.09 -7.41
CA ALA A 150 -3.60 -3.61 -6.06
C ALA A 150 -2.43 -4.58 -5.86
N ALA A 151 -1.83 -4.57 -4.67
CA ALA A 151 -0.76 -5.48 -4.29
C ALA A 151 -0.86 -5.91 -2.84
N LYS A 152 -0.32 -7.09 -2.54
CA LYS A 152 0.05 -7.48 -1.18
C LYS A 152 1.52 -7.12 -0.96
N ILE A 153 1.79 -6.20 -0.05
CA ILE A 153 3.15 -5.83 0.36
C ILE A 153 3.63 -6.85 1.37
N LEU A 154 4.88 -7.31 1.23
CA LEU A 154 5.57 -8.23 2.13
C LEU A 154 6.82 -7.53 2.71
N ILE A 155 7.00 -7.62 4.02
CA ILE A 155 8.21 -7.16 4.73
C ILE A 155 8.75 -8.33 5.55
N TYR A 156 10.00 -8.71 5.30
CA TYR A 156 10.59 -9.90 5.89
C TYR A 156 12.11 -9.82 5.98
N SER A 157 12.71 -10.61 6.88
CA SER A 157 14.16 -10.72 6.95
C SER A 157 14.71 -11.67 5.89
N GLY A 158 15.76 -11.28 5.17
CA GLY A 158 16.47 -12.16 4.26
C GLY A 158 17.26 -13.26 4.98
N LYS A 159 17.82 -12.96 6.15
CA LYS A 159 18.58 -13.92 6.97
C LYS A 159 18.56 -13.51 8.44
N SER A 160 18.27 -14.47 9.33
CA SER A 160 18.23 -14.26 10.79
C SER A 160 17.20 -13.21 11.23
N GLY A 161 17.04 -12.94 12.53
CA GLY A 161 15.99 -12.05 13.01
C GLY A 161 16.23 -10.58 12.68
N MET A 162 15.17 -9.83 12.39
CA MET A 162 15.15 -8.36 12.40
C MET A 162 14.08 -7.88 13.36
N ASN A 163 14.20 -6.63 13.82
CA ASN A 163 13.20 -5.97 14.65
C ASN A 163 12.52 -4.87 13.83
N ILE A 164 11.19 -4.76 13.90
CA ILE A 164 10.40 -3.70 13.25
C ILE A 164 9.66 -2.91 14.34
N TYR A 165 9.63 -1.60 14.21
CA TYR A 165 9.05 -0.68 15.19
C TYR A 165 7.80 0.02 14.67
N ASP A 166 7.84 0.42 13.41
CA ASP A 166 6.77 1.16 12.75
C ASP A 166 6.70 0.81 11.28
N ILE A 167 5.49 0.85 10.73
CA ILE A 167 5.22 0.71 9.31
C ILE A 167 4.14 1.74 8.97
N LYS A 168 4.35 2.56 7.94
CA LYS A 168 3.35 3.50 7.44
C LYS A 168 3.18 3.31 5.95
N PHE A 169 1.93 3.28 5.49
CA PHE A 169 1.60 3.35 4.09
C PHE A 169 0.88 4.65 3.79
N THR A 170 1.44 5.43 2.87
CA THR A 170 0.84 6.67 2.38
C THR A 170 0.49 6.47 0.91
N PRO A 171 -0.80 6.32 0.56
CA PRO A 171 -1.22 6.24 -0.84
C PRO A 171 -0.71 7.46 -1.62
N ALA A 172 -0.21 7.25 -2.82
CA ALA A 172 0.10 8.36 -3.70
C ALA A 172 -1.22 9.10 -4.02
N ASN A 173 -1.17 10.43 -4.06
CA ASN A 173 -2.27 11.22 -4.60
C ASN A 173 -2.41 10.89 -6.09
N VAL A 174 -3.18 9.85 -6.40
CA VAL A 174 -3.60 9.60 -7.77
C VAL A 174 -4.68 10.64 -8.06
N THR A 175 -4.28 11.74 -8.70
CA THR A 175 -5.25 12.55 -9.42
C THR A 175 -5.86 11.62 -10.45
N ASN A 176 -7.10 11.15 -10.23
CA ASN A 176 -7.88 10.42 -11.23
C ASN A 176 -7.65 11.15 -12.56
N GLY A 177 -6.95 10.50 -13.51
CA GLY A 177 -6.15 11.10 -14.60
C GLY A 177 -6.87 12.04 -15.57
N ILE A 178 -7.51 13.08 -15.06
CA ILE A 178 -7.99 14.23 -15.80
C ILE A 178 -6.81 15.18 -15.83
N SER A 179 -5.86 14.90 -16.73
CA SER A 179 -4.73 15.79 -16.96
C SER A 179 -5.19 17.13 -17.56
N ASN A 180 -6.38 17.17 -18.18
CA ASN A 180 -7.13 18.35 -18.60
C ASN A 180 -8.54 17.94 -19.09
N ILE A 181 -9.59 18.66 -18.69
CA ILE A 181 -10.79 18.80 -19.53
C ILE A 181 -10.53 19.99 -20.44
N SER A 182 -10.01 19.73 -21.64
CA SER A 182 -10.12 20.73 -22.70
C SER A 182 -11.55 20.65 -23.23
N ALA A 183 -12.45 21.46 -22.67
CA ALA A 183 -13.56 21.91 -23.48
C ALA A 183 -12.91 22.68 -24.63
N ALA A 184 -12.82 22.07 -25.82
CA ALA A 184 -12.35 22.79 -27.01
C ALA A 184 -13.12 24.10 -27.02
N ALA A 185 -12.41 25.24 -26.87
CA ALA A 185 -13.03 26.55 -26.85
C ALA A 185 -14.02 26.56 -28.00
N ALA A 186 -15.33 26.64 -27.68
CA ALA A 186 -16.40 26.26 -28.59
C ALA A 186 -16.02 26.73 -29.99
N LYS A 187 -15.64 25.80 -30.89
CA LYS A 187 -15.13 26.18 -32.20
C LYS A 187 -16.17 27.13 -32.75
N LYS A 188 -15.83 28.42 -32.89
CA LYS A 188 -16.74 29.46 -33.42
C LYS A 188 -16.86 29.25 -34.92
N ASN A 189 -17.19 28.03 -35.33
CA ASN A 189 -17.15 27.56 -36.70
C ASN A 189 -18.37 28.03 -37.49
N GLY A 190 -19.10 29.03 -36.97
CA GLY A 190 -20.26 29.64 -37.61
C GLY A 190 -21.49 28.75 -37.76
N LYS A 191 -21.41 27.48 -37.38
CA LYS A 191 -22.51 26.50 -37.42
C LYS A 191 -23.70 26.97 -36.58
N THR A 192 -24.90 26.72 -37.11
CA THR A 192 -26.17 27.09 -36.48
C THR A 192 -26.87 25.81 -36.06
N TYR A 193 -27.46 25.81 -34.86
CA TYR A 193 -28.17 24.65 -34.31
C TYR A 193 -29.58 25.04 -33.90
N ASN A 194 -30.54 24.12 -33.97
CA ASN A 194 -31.85 24.31 -33.37
C ASN A 194 -31.81 24.05 -31.84
N MET A 195 -32.94 24.25 -31.16
CA MET A 195 -33.04 24.03 -29.72
C MET A 195 -32.88 22.56 -29.29
N ALA A 196 -32.99 21.61 -30.23
CA ALA A 196 -32.73 20.18 -30.01
C ALA A 196 -31.24 19.81 -30.23
N GLY A 197 -30.38 20.78 -30.54
CA GLY A 197 -28.95 20.56 -30.76
C GLY A 197 -28.60 19.99 -32.15
N GLN A 198 -29.55 19.93 -33.08
CA GLN A 198 -29.30 19.51 -34.46
C GLN A 198 -28.70 20.66 -35.27
N GLU A 199 -27.67 20.38 -36.08
CA GLU A 199 -27.12 21.36 -37.02
C GLU A 199 -28.18 21.71 -38.08
N VAL A 200 -28.39 23.00 -38.31
CA VAL A 200 -29.36 23.53 -39.27
C VAL A 200 -28.71 24.57 -40.18
N SER A 201 -29.36 24.88 -41.30
CA SER A 201 -28.89 25.93 -42.20
C SER A 201 -28.81 27.28 -41.48
N SER A 202 -27.95 28.18 -41.98
CA SER A 202 -27.85 29.54 -41.48
C SER A 202 -29.12 30.38 -41.72
N SER A 203 -30.03 29.91 -42.57
CA SER A 203 -31.32 30.53 -42.91
C SER A 203 -32.52 29.91 -42.16
N ALA A 204 -32.27 29.00 -41.21
CA ALA A 204 -33.34 28.41 -40.40
C ALA A 204 -34.11 29.49 -39.61
N LYS A 205 -35.44 29.45 -39.70
CA LYS A 205 -36.35 30.35 -39.00
C LYS A 205 -36.56 29.93 -37.54
N GLY A 206 -36.80 30.90 -36.66
CA GLY A 206 -37.08 30.68 -35.24
C GLY A 206 -35.86 30.88 -34.34
N ILE A 207 -35.91 30.32 -33.13
CA ILE A 207 -34.81 30.42 -32.15
C ILE A 207 -33.72 29.41 -32.52
N VAL A 208 -32.53 29.94 -32.80
CA VAL A 208 -31.34 29.15 -33.14
C VAL A 208 -30.18 29.44 -32.20
N ILE A 209 -29.27 28.48 -32.05
CA ILE A 209 -28.05 28.59 -31.26
C ILE A 209 -26.87 28.70 -32.23
N LYS A 210 -26.09 29.78 -32.12
CA LYS A 210 -24.86 29.99 -32.87
C LYS A 210 -23.77 30.48 -31.93
N ASN A 211 -22.59 29.84 -31.94
CA ASN A 211 -21.47 30.18 -31.06
C ASN A 211 -21.88 30.27 -29.56
N GLY A 212 -22.77 29.37 -29.11
CA GLY A 212 -23.26 29.34 -27.73
C GLY A 212 -24.26 30.43 -27.34
N LYS A 213 -24.71 31.27 -28.29
CA LYS A 213 -25.73 32.31 -28.06
C LYS A 213 -27.01 32.01 -28.83
N LYS A 214 -28.15 32.36 -28.25
CA LYS A 214 -29.47 32.28 -28.89
C LYS A 214 -29.69 33.48 -29.80
N TYR A 215 -30.26 33.24 -30.97
CA TYR A 215 -30.65 34.25 -31.96
C TYR A 215 -32.07 33.96 -32.44
N VAL A 216 -32.81 35.01 -32.80
CA VAL A 216 -34.10 34.89 -33.50
C VAL A 216 -33.85 35.25 -34.96
N LYS A 217 -34.26 34.37 -35.87
CA LYS A 217 -34.16 34.56 -37.32
C LYS A 217 -35.49 34.34 -38.02
#